data_AF-A0A9E0RVV0-F1
#
_entry.id   AF-A0A9E0RVV0-F1
#
_cell.length_a   1.000
_cell.length_b   1.000
_cell.length_c   1.000
_cell.angle_alpha   90.00
_cell.angle_beta   90.00
_cell.angle_gamma   90.00
#
_symmetry.space_group_name_H-M   'P 1'
#
loop_
_entity.id
_entity.type
_entity.pdbx_description
1 polymer ?
#
loop_
_entity_poly.entity_id
_entity_poly.type
_entity_poly.pdbx_seq_one_letter_code
_entity_poly.pdbx_strand_id
1 'polypeptide(L)'
;MFGYGSAVVAGFLLTAVPNWTGRLPVCGRPLMALVALWLAGRLAMLVQPGPVWLPGAIESAFLVSFAGLVWREVIAGKNTRNLKVAGAVSALAIANIGFHWISVATGGLPQTAIRAGLGALIFLILLVGGRITPSFTRNWLAKRGQGEAMPAPFGRYDGITLFVSLAALVAWTVFAGTFVASSMLVGAGFLNLVRVARWKVLQTLSEPLVTILHVGFAWAALALI
;
A
#
# COMPACT_ATOMS: atom_id res chain seq x y z
N MET A 1 -0.62 6.03 12.30
CA MET A 1 -0.21 5.72 10.91
C MET A 1 0.62 4.45 10.82
N PHE A 2 1.91 4.48 11.18
CA PHE A 2 2.83 3.40 10.83
C PHE A 2 2.49 2.10 11.54
N GLY A 3 2.20 2.12 12.85
CA GLY A 3 1.76 0.91 13.56
C GLY A 3 0.50 0.25 12.96
N TYR A 4 -0.59 1.00 12.78
CA TYR A 4 -1.84 0.44 12.22
C TYR A 4 -1.73 0.09 10.72
N GLY A 5 -1.27 1.04 9.91
CA GLY A 5 -1.21 0.87 8.45
C GLY A 5 -0.25 -0.25 8.03
N SER A 6 0.90 -0.39 8.71
CA SER A 6 1.81 -1.50 8.43
C SER A 6 1.24 -2.85 8.83
N ALA A 7 0.46 -2.94 9.91
CA ALA A 7 -0.22 -4.18 10.29
C ALA A 7 -1.26 -4.61 9.26
N VAL A 8 -2.05 -3.65 8.73
CA VAL A 8 -3.02 -3.91 7.65
C VAL A 8 -2.31 -4.41 6.39
N VAL A 9 -1.24 -3.72 5.97
CA VAL A 9 -0.41 -4.13 4.82
C VAL A 9 0.18 -5.52 5.05
N ALA A 10 0.69 -5.81 6.25
CA ALA A 10 1.28 -7.09 6.58
C ALA A 10 0.25 -8.23 6.55
N GLY A 11 -0.91 -8.05 7.17
CA GLY A 11 -1.99 -9.05 7.15
C GLY A 11 -2.43 -9.40 5.73
N PHE A 12 -2.60 -8.39 4.88
CA PHE A 12 -2.91 -8.59 3.47
C PHE A 12 -1.78 -9.28 2.70
N LEU A 13 -0.53 -8.82 2.82
CA LEU A 13 0.58 -9.36 2.03
C LEU A 13 1.04 -10.74 2.48
N LEU A 14 0.92 -11.09 3.77
CA LEU A 14 1.24 -12.44 4.24
C LEU A 14 0.32 -13.51 3.64
N THR A 15 -0.88 -13.13 3.18
CA THR A 15 -1.80 -14.02 2.45
C THR A 15 -1.66 -13.88 0.94
N ALA A 16 -1.42 -12.68 0.43
CA ALA A 16 -1.31 -12.43 -1.02
C ALA A 16 0.02 -12.91 -1.62
N VAL A 17 1.14 -12.70 -0.94
CA VAL A 17 2.48 -13.04 -1.45
C VAL A 17 2.61 -14.54 -1.75
N PRO A 18 2.22 -15.48 -0.86
CA PRO A 18 2.25 -16.92 -1.16
C PRO A 18 1.47 -17.29 -2.43
N ASN A 19 0.28 -16.71 -2.60
CA ASN A 19 -0.56 -16.94 -3.79
C ASN A 19 0.09 -16.41 -5.08
N TRP A 20 0.88 -15.35 -4.99
CA TRP A 20 1.59 -14.80 -6.15
C TRP A 20 2.88 -15.55 -6.47
N THR A 21 3.58 -16.06 -5.47
CA THR A 21 4.91 -16.68 -5.61
C THR A 21 4.84 -18.21 -5.72
N GLY A 22 3.69 -18.81 -5.41
CA GLY A 22 3.53 -20.27 -5.32
C GLY A 22 4.28 -20.89 -4.15
N ARG A 23 4.83 -20.08 -3.24
CA ARG A 23 5.57 -20.54 -2.07
C ARG A 23 4.62 -20.81 -0.91
N LEU A 24 5.10 -21.58 0.06
CA LEU A 24 4.33 -21.84 1.28
C LEU A 24 4.10 -20.54 2.07
N PRO A 25 2.91 -20.36 2.66
CA PRO A 25 2.63 -19.23 3.54
C PRO A 25 3.61 -19.17 4.72
N VAL A 26 3.90 -17.95 5.16
CA VAL A 26 4.71 -17.72 6.36
C VAL A 26 3.85 -18.01 7.59
N CYS A 27 4.13 -19.14 8.24
CA CYS A 27 3.34 -19.65 9.36
C CYS A 27 4.23 -20.01 10.57
N GLY A 28 3.64 -20.09 11.76
CA GLY A 28 4.33 -20.52 12.97
C GLY A 28 5.35 -19.51 13.49
N ARG A 29 6.57 -19.96 13.81
CA ARG A 29 7.59 -19.15 14.50
C ARG A 29 7.95 -17.84 13.78
N PRO A 30 8.17 -17.79 12.45
CA PRO A 30 8.45 -16.52 11.77
C PRO A 30 7.31 -15.51 11.85
N LEU A 31 6.05 -15.98 11.81
CA LEU A 31 4.88 -15.11 11.98
C LEU A 31 4.79 -14.58 13.42
N MET A 32 5.00 -15.45 14.41
CA MET A 32 5.05 -15.05 15.82
C MET A 32 6.13 -14.00 16.07
N ALA A 33 7.31 -14.14 15.44
CA ALA A 33 8.39 -13.16 15.56
C ALA A 33 7.98 -11.79 14.98
N LEU A 34 7.33 -11.75 13.82
CA LEU A 34 6.81 -10.50 13.26
C LEU A 34 5.76 -9.85 14.18
N VAL A 35 4.83 -10.63 14.71
CA VAL A 35 3.81 -10.13 15.65
C VAL A 35 4.44 -9.61 16.94
N ALA A 36 5.44 -10.32 17.47
CA ALA A 36 6.18 -9.89 18.66
C ALA A 36 6.96 -8.59 18.41
N LEU A 37 7.63 -8.45 17.26
CA LEU A 37 8.31 -7.20 16.87
C LEU A 37 7.32 -6.04 16.76
N TRP A 38 6.16 -6.26 16.15
CA TRP A 38 5.11 -5.24 16.06
C TRP A 38 4.62 -4.82 17.45
N LEU A 39 4.26 -5.79 18.30
CA LEU A 39 3.83 -5.54 19.68
C LEU A 39 4.90 -4.81 20.51
N ALA A 40 6.16 -5.23 20.40
CA ALA A 40 7.28 -4.59 21.07
C ALA A 40 7.42 -3.12 20.66
N GLY A 41 7.26 -2.81 19.37
CA GLY A 41 7.23 -1.43 18.88
C GLY A 41 6.12 -0.59 19.51
N ARG A 42 4.91 -1.13 19.60
CA ARG A 42 3.77 -0.46 20.26
C ARG A 42 4.02 -0.21 21.74
N LEU A 43 4.52 -1.21 22.46
CA LEU A 43 4.85 -1.08 23.88
C LEU A 43 6.02 -0.11 24.11
N ALA A 44 7.03 -0.13 23.25
CA ALA A 44 8.13 0.83 23.33
C ALA A 44 7.66 2.26 23.07
N MET A 45 6.73 2.47 22.12
CA MET A 45 6.10 3.77 21.90
C MET A 45 5.24 4.24 23.08
N LEU A 46 4.64 3.32 23.84
CA LEU A 46 3.80 3.64 24.99
C LEU A 46 4.64 3.99 26.24
N VAL A 47 5.65 3.18 26.53
CA VAL A 47 6.46 3.29 27.75
C VAL A 47 7.66 4.23 27.57
N GLN A 48 8.09 4.46 26.32
CA GLN A 48 9.26 5.27 25.96
C GLN A 48 10.53 4.86 26.74
N PRO A 49 10.96 3.58 26.67
CA PRO A 49 12.09 3.12 27.45
C PRO A 49 13.42 3.74 26.99
N GLY A 50 14.28 4.05 27.96
CA GLY A 50 15.68 4.36 27.73
C GLY A 50 15.91 5.65 26.93
N PRO A 51 16.94 5.70 26.06
CA PRO A 51 17.25 6.90 25.31
C PRO A 51 16.19 7.18 24.23
N VAL A 52 16.02 8.46 23.88
CA VAL A 52 14.94 8.96 23.00
C VAL A 52 14.85 8.28 21.62
N TRP A 53 15.95 7.72 21.11
CA TRP A 53 15.98 7.03 19.82
C TRP A 53 15.52 5.55 19.90
N LEU A 54 15.59 4.93 21.09
CA LEU A 54 15.38 3.50 21.26
C LEU A 54 13.95 3.06 20.91
N PRO A 55 12.89 3.77 21.33
CA PRO A 55 11.53 3.41 20.96
C PRO A 55 11.35 3.38 19.43
N GLY A 56 11.88 4.38 18.73
CA GLY A 56 11.77 4.48 17.27
C GLY A 56 12.52 3.39 16.53
N ALA A 57 13.66 2.94 17.07
CA ALA A 57 14.41 1.81 16.54
C ALA A 57 13.63 0.49 16.68
N ILE A 58 13.06 0.23 17.87
CA ILE A 58 12.24 -0.98 18.13
C ILE A 58 11.00 -0.98 17.23
N GLU A 59 10.31 0.17 17.12
CA GLU A 59 9.16 0.31 16.23
C GLU A 59 9.50 0.05 14.76
N SER A 60 10.66 0.54 14.30
CA SER A 60 11.11 0.36 12.91
C SER A 60 11.49 -1.08 12.59
N ALA A 61 11.90 -1.88 13.59
CA ALA A 61 12.38 -3.24 13.39
C ALA A 61 11.34 -4.14 12.72
N PHE A 62 10.05 -3.97 13.07
CA PHE A 62 8.95 -4.69 12.42
C PHE A 62 8.90 -4.44 10.91
N LEU A 63 8.81 -3.18 10.49
CA LEU A 63 8.66 -2.81 9.08
C LEU A 63 9.89 -3.19 8.24
N VAL A 64 11.10 -3.07 8.80
CA VAL A 64 12.34 -3.49 8.14
C VAL A 64 12.36 -5.01 7.95
N SER A 65 12.04 -5.76 9.00
CA SER A 65 12.00 -7.23 8.94
C SER A 65 10.93 -7.72 7.96
N PHE A 66 9.77 -7.07 7.99
CA PHE A 66 8.66 -7.38 7.09
C PHE A 66 9.00 -7.06 5.62
N ALA A 67 9.62 -5.90 5.34
CA ALA A 67 10.10 -5.57 3.99
C ALA A 67 11.12 -6.60 3.48
N GLY A 68 12.09 -7.00 4.31
CA GLY A 68 13.07 -8.02 3.96
C GLY A 68 12.43 -9.37 3.66
N LEU A 69 11.41 -9.77 4.42
CA LEU A 69 10.63 -10.97 4.16
C LEU A 69 9.89 -10.89 2.83
N VAL A 70 9.19 -9.78 2.53
CA VAL A 70 8.50 -9.59 1.24
C VAL A 70 9.49 -9.68 0.07
N TRP A 71 10.65 -9.03 0.17
CA TRP A 71 11.70 -9.13 -0.84
C TRP A 71 12.18 -10.56 -1.05
N ARG A 72 12.49 -11.28 0.04
CA ARG A 72 12.92 -12.68 -0.01
C ARG A 72 11.90 -13.55 -0.74
N GLU A 73 10.63 -13.44 -0.38
CA GLU A 73 9.57 -14.27 -0.97
C GLU A 73 9.32 -13.93 -2.44
N VAL A 74 9.31 -12.64 -2.81
CA VAL A 74 9.08 -12.20 -4.20
C VAL A 74 10.25 -12.60 -5.12
N ILE A 75 11.49 -12.43 -4.66
CA ILE A 75 12.69 -12.82 -5.43
C ILE A 75 12.75 -14.34 -5.57
N ALA A 76 12.60 -15.08 -4.47
CA ALA A 76 12.66 -16.54 -4.50
C ALA A 76 11.54 -17.16 -5.35
N GLY A 77 10.36 -16.52 -5.38
CA GLY A 77 9.25 -16.89 -6.26
C GLY A 77 9.40 -16.42 -7.71
N LYS A 78 10.50 -15.76 -8.07
CA LYS A 78 10.78 -15.17 -9.40
C LYS A 78 9.63 -14.28 -9.92
N ASN A 79 8.86 -13.66 -9.02
CA ASN A 79 7.68 -12.88 -9.39
C ASN A 79 8.04 -11.41 -9.62
N THR A 80 8.59 -11.12 -10.80
CA THR A 80 9.02 -9.76 -11.18
C THR A 80 7.87 -8.75 -11.20
N ARG A 81 6.63 -9.20 -11.45
CA ARG A 81 5.43 -8.34 -11.49
C ARG A 81 5.09 -7.73 -10.13
N ASN A 82 5.58 -8.31 -9.04
CA ASN A 82 5.31 -7.90 -7.67
C ASN A 82 6.52 -7.26 -6.96
N LEU A 83 7.65 -7.05 -7.66
CA LEU A 83 8.79 -6.27 -7.13
C LEU A 83 8.39 -4.84 -6.74
N LYS A 84 7.43 -4.25 -7.45
CA LYS A 84 6.87 -2.92 -7.13
C LYS A 84 6.22 -2.88 -5.75
N VAL A 85 5.61 -3.98 -5.32
CA VAL A 85 5.00 -4.11 -3.98
C VAL A 85 6.11 -4.14 -2.93
N ALA A 86 7.15 -4.94 -3.14
CA ALA A 86 8.30 -4.99 -2.24
C ALA A 86 8.98 -3.61 -2.10
N GLY A 87 9.18 -2.90 -3.22
CA GLY A 87 9.71 -1.53 -3.22
C GLY A 87 8.82 -0.53 -2.45
N ALA A 88 7.50 -0.61 -2.60
CA ALA A 88 6.58 0.26 -1.86
C ALA A 88 6.54 -0.04 -0.35
N VAL A 89 6.66 -1.32 0.05
CA VAL A 89 6.82 -1.70 1.47
C VAL A 89 8.16 -1.19 2.03
N SER A 90 9.23 -1.24 1.25
CA SER A 90 10.52 -0.62 1.63
C SER A 90 10.40 0.89 1.78
N ALA A 91 9.69 1.57 0.90
CA ALA A 91 9.43 3.01 1.03
C ALA A 91 8.66 3.33 2.32
N LEU A 92 7.69 2.49 2.71
CA LEU A 92 6.98 2.61 3.99
C LEU A 92 7.92 2.44 5.20
N ALA A 93 8.85 1.48 5.14
CA ALA A 93 9.85 1.28 6.18
C ALA A 93 10.82 2.47 6.29
N ILE A 94 11.30 3.00 5.16
CA ILE A 94 12.17 4.18 5.12
C ILE A 94 11.43 5.40 5.66
N ALA A 95 10.15 5.60 5.30
CA ALA A 95 9.33 6.67 5.83
C ALA A 95 9.15 6.57 7.35
N ASN A 96 8.97 5.36 7.89
CA ASN A 96 8.89 5.14 9.34
C ASN A 96 10.20 5.50 10.06
N ILE A 97 11.34 5.04 9.53
CA ILE A 97 12.66 5.37 10.08
C ILE A 97 12.88 6.88 10.02
N GLY A 98 12.59 7.51 8.88
CA GLY A 98 12.68 8.95 8.71
C GLY A 98 11.79 9.72 9.67
N PHE A 99 10.58 9.22 9.95
CA PHE A 99 9.67 9.82 10.93
C PHE A 99 10.33 9.87 12.31
N HIS A 100 10.82 8.74 12.81
CA HIS A 100 11.46 8.69 14.13
C HIS A 100 12.77 9.49 14.17
N TRP A 101 13.59 9.41 13.13
CA TRP A 101 14.84 10.16 13.04
C TRP A 101 14.61 11.68 13.07
N ILE A 102 13.73 12.19 12.21
CA ILE A 102 13.44 13.63 12.13
C ILE A 102 12.76 14.11 13.42
N SER A 103 11.88 13.31 14.00
CA SER A 103 11.22 13.62 15.28
C SER A 103 12.24 13.84 16.39
N VAL A 104 13.26 12.98 16.49
CA VAL A 104 14.33 13.12 17.48
C VAL A 104 15.24 14.30 17.15
N ALA A 105 15.61 14.47 15.88
CA ALA A 105 16.59 15.48 15.46
C ALA A 105 16.06 16.92 15.50
N THR A 106 14.77 17.12 15.20
CA THR A 106 14.18 18.46 15.03
C THR A 106 13.10 18.81 16.06
N GLY A 107 12.59 17.83 16.81
CA GLY A 107 11.52 18.02 17.79
C GLY A 107 10.15 18.41 17.21
N GLY A 108 10.06 18.69 15.91
CA GLY A 108 8.84 19.05 15.21
C GLY A 108 8.14 17.87 14.55
N LEU A 109 6.92 18.10 14.04
CA LEU A 109 6.15 17.09 13.33
C LEU A 109 6.85 16.71 11.99
N PRO A 110 7.26 15.45 11.76
CA PRO A 110 8.01 15.03 10.57
C PRO A 110 7.18 14.98 9.27
N GLN A 111 6.75 16.14 8.77
CA GLN A 111 5.78 16.23 7.66
C GLN A 111 6.22 15.45 6.40
N THR A 112 7.49 15.55 6.00
CA THR A 112 8.01 14.82 4.84
C THR A 112 7.89 13.31 5.01
N ALA A 113 8.20 12.79 6.20
CA ALA A 113 8.10 11.36 6.49
C ALA A 113 6.64 10.89 6.56
N ILE A 114 5.73 11.72 7.10
CA ILE A 114 4.29 11.44 7.11
C ILE A 114 3.75 11.36 5.68
N ARG A 115 4.09 12.33 4.81
CA ARG A 115 3.68 12.33 3.40
C ARG A 115 4.25 11.13 2.64
N ALA A 116 5.52 10.78 2.87
CA ALA A 116 6.14 9.60 2.29
C ALA A 116 5.42 8.30 2.72
N GLY A 117 5.06 8.19 4.00
CA GLY A 117 4.29 7.06 4.53
C GLY A 117 2.89 6.96 3.95
N LEU A 118 2.15 8.07 3.88
CA LEU A 118 0.84 8.14 3.21
C LEU A 118 0.96 7.77 1.74
N GLY A 119 1.94 8.34 1.04
CA GLY A 119 2.18 8.07 -0.36
C GLY A 119 2.46 6.60 -0.62
N ALA A 120 3.29 5.95 0.20
CA ALA A 120 3.54 4.52 0.10
C ALA A 120 2.26 3.68 0.29
N LEU A 121 1.44 4.02 1.29
CA LEU A 121 0.16 3.34 1.54
C LEU A 121 -0.85 3.53 0.40
N ILE A 122 -1.04 4.77 -0.05
CA ILE A 122 -1.94 5.09 -1.18
C ILE A 122 -1.44 4.38 -2.44
N PHE A 123 -0.14 4.43 -2.72
CA PHE A 123 0.44 3.76 -3.88
C PHE A 123 0.25 2.24 -3.83
N LEU A 124 0.41 1.60 -2.67
CA LEU A 124 0.09 0.18 -2.49
C LEU A 124 -1.38 -0.12 -2.82
N ILE A 125 -2.31 0.72 -2.35
CA ILE A 125 -3.74 0.59 -2.67
C ILE A 125 -3.97 0.72 -4.19
N LEU A 126 -3.40 1.73 -4.85
CA LEU A 126 -3.58 1.96 -6.29
C LEU A 126 -2.97 0.85 -7.15
N LEU A 127 -1.82 0.32 -6.72
CA LEU A 127 -1.06 -0.73 -7.40
C LEU A 127 -1.76 -2.10 -7.28
N VAL A 128 -2.09 -2.49 -6.04
CA VAL A 128 -2.63 -3.80 -5.73
C VAL A 128 -4.13 -3.83 -5.98
N GLY A 129 -4.88 -2.87 -5.42
CA GLY A 129 -6.32 -2.74 -5.62
C GLY A 129 -6.68 -2.61 -7.10
N GLY A 130 -5.86 -1.91 -7.87
CA GLY A 130 -6.10 -1.71 -9.29
C GLY A 130 -5.91 -2.95 -10.17
N ARG A 131 -5.40 -4.05 -9.61
CA ARG A 131 -5.40 -5.39 -10.24
C ARG A 131 -6.46 -6.30 -9.62
N ILE A 132 -6.63 -6.20 -8.30
CA ILE A 132 -7.50 -7.07 -7.52
C ILE A 132 -8.98 -6.76 -7.75
N THR A 133 -9.38 -5.50 -7.66
CA THR A 133 -10.77 -5.06 -7.84
C THR A 133 -11.35 -5.49 -9.20
N PRO A 134 -10.71 -5.22 -10.36
CA PRO A 134 -11.23 -5.69 -11.65
C PRO A 134 -11.20 -7.22 -11.79
N SER A 135 -10.27 -7.91 -11.14
CA SER A 135 -10.19 -9.38 -11.21
C SER A 135 -11.32 -10.05 -10.44
N PHE A 136 -11.63 -9.58 -9.22
CA PHE A 136 -12.80 -10.06 -8.47
C PHE A 136 -14.11 -9.76 -9.19
N THR A 137 -14.21 -8.56 -9.78
CA THR A 137 -15.38 -8.17 -10.59
C THR A 137 -15.58 -9.11 -11.77
N ARG A 138 -14.51 -9.38 -12.52
CA ARG A 138 -14.54 -10.34 -13.65
C ARG A 138 -14.95 -11.74 -13.20
N ASN A 139 -14.37 -12.24 -12.10
CA ASN A 139 -14.66 -13.58 -11.59
C ASN A 139 -16.12 -13.71 -11.13
N TRP A 140 -16.67 -12.66 -10.52
CA TRP A 140 -18.06 -12.63 -10.10
C TRP A 140 -19.03 -12.57 -11.29
N LEU A 141 -18.78 -11.69 -12.27
CA LEU A 141 -19.57 -11.60 -13.49
C LEU A 141 -19.55 -12.88 -14.32
N ALA A 142 -18.38 -13.51 -14.46
CA ALA A 142 -18.24 -14.77 -15.19
C ALA A 142 -19.09 -15.91 -14.60
N LYS A 143 -19.37 -15.89 -13.29
CA LYS A 143 -20.26 -16.87 -12.63
C LYS A 143 -21.74 -16.62 -12.89
N ARG A 144 -22.14 -15.40 -13.25
CA ARG A 144 -23.55 -15.04 -13.51
C ARG A 144 -24.04 -15.41 -14.91
N GLY A 145 -23.14 -15.78 -15.82
CA GLY A 145 -23.48 -16.20 -17.18
C GLY A 145 -22.90 -15.28 -18.25
N GLN A 146 -23.14 -15.64 -19.51
CA GLN A 146 -22.62 -14.92 -20.67
C GLN A 146 -23.55 -13.75 -21.03
N GLY A 147 -22.98 -12.56 -21.31
CA GLY A 147 -23.73 -11.40 -21.84
C GLY A 147 -23.41 -10.05 -21.17
N GLU A 148 -22.87 -10.06 -19.95
CA GLU A 148 -22.51 -8.81 -19.27
C GLU A 148 -21.16 -8.26 -19.75
N ALA A 149 -21.10 -6.94 -19.92
CA ALA A 149 -19.87 -6.26 -20.32
C ALA A 149 -18.78 -6.43 -19.25
N MET A 150 -17.65 -7.03 -19.60
CA MET A 150 -16.58 -7.34 -18.65
C MET A 150 -15.74 -6.10 -18.27
N PRO A 151 -15.16 -6.06 -17.06
CA PRO A 151 -14.23 -5.00 -16.65
C PRO A 151 -12.98 -5.03 -17.52
N ALA A 152 -12.47 -3.85 -17.87
CA ALA A 152 -11.29 -3.75 -18.72
C ALA A 152 -10.07 -4.42 -18.05
N PRO A 153 -9.28 -5.23 -18.78
CA PRO A 153 -8.05 -5.80 -18.23
C PRO A 153 -7.01 -4.70 -17.98
N PHE A 154 -6.04 -5.01 -17.11
CA PHE A 154 -4.91 -4.11 -16.85
C PHE A 154 -4.12 -3.87 -18.14
N GLY A 155 -3.94 -2.61 -18.52
CA GLY A 155 -3.28 -2.23 -19.78
C GLY A 155 -2.34 -1.04 -19.68
N ARG A 156 -2.00 -0.46 -20.84
CA ARG A 156 -1.09 0.70 -20.94
C ARG A 156 -1.59 1.90 -20.13
N TYR A 157 -2.90 2.18 -20.19
CA TYR A 157 -3.53 3.25 -19.40
C TYR A 157 -3.28 3.09 -17.90
N ASP A 158 -3.44 1.86 -17.37
CA ASP A 158 -3.22 1.57 -15.95
C ASP A 158 -1.74 1.73 -15.56
N GLY A 159 -0.83 1.33 -16.44
CA GLY A 159 0.61 1.54 -16.27
C GLY A 159 0.99 3.02 -16.20
N ILE A 160 0.49 3.83 -17.13
CA ILE A 160 0.69 5.29 -17.16
C ILE A 160 0.08 5.93 -15.92
N THR A 161 -1.16 5.56 -15.56
CA THR A 161 -1.83 6.09 -14.37
C THR A 161 -1.04 5.80 -13.10
N LEU A 162 -0.50 4.59 -12.95
CA LEU A 162 0.34 4.25 -11.80
C LEU A 162 1.66 5.02 -11.78
N PHE A 163 2.29 5.23 -12.94
CA PHE A 163 3.51 6.04 -13.04
C PHE A 163 3.25 7.49 -12.66
N VAL A 164 2.20 8.11 -13.21
CA VAL A 164 1.78 9.47 -12.87
C VAL A 164 1.42 9.58 -11.39
N SER A 165 0.72 8.59 -10.83
CA SER A 165 0.39 8.56 -9.40
C SER A 165 1.65 8.49 -8.53
N LEU A 166 2.63 7.67 -8.89
CA LEU A 166 3.91 7.60 -8.18
C LEU A 166 4.65 8.93 -8.24
N ALA A 167 4.76 9.53 -9.44
CA ALA A 167 5.41 10.81 -9.64
C ALA A 167 4.73 11.93 -8.83
N ALA A 168 3.39 11.95 -8.82
CA ALA A 168 2.60 12.91 -8.04
C ALA A 168 2.82 12.76 -6.53
N LEU A 169 2.80 11.53 -6.01
CA LEU A 169 3.04 11.25 -4.59
C LEU A 169 4.47 11.59 -4.16
N VAL A 170 5.47 11.34 -5.01
CA VAL A 170 6.86 11.75 -4.77
C VAL A 170 6.99 13.27 -4.81
N ALA A 171 6.40 13.94 -5.82
CA ALA A 171 6.40 15.39 -5.92
C ALA A 171 5.72 16.05 -4.71
N TRP A 172 4.59 15.50 -4.25
CA TRP A 172 3.92 15.96 -3.03
C TRP A 172 4.75 15.75 -1.77
N THR A 173 5.52 14.66 -1.69
CA THR A 173 6.38 14.40 -0.55
C THR A 173 7.48 15.46 -0.43
N VAL A 174 8.10 15.85 -1.55
CA VAL A 174 9.27 16.75 -1.58
C VAL A 174 8.90 18.22 -1.72
N PHE A 175 7.94 18.54 -2.59
CA PHE A 175 7.57 19.91 -3.00
C PHE A 175 6.14 20.24 -2.56
N ALA A 176 5.76 19.80 -1.35
CA ALA A 176 4.43 20.06 -0.80
C ALA A 176 4.09 21.56 -0.79
N GLY A 177 2.83 21.87 -1.10
CA GLY A 177 2.34 23.25 -1.13
C GLY A 177 2.64 24.01 -2.43
N THR A 178 3.34 23.39 -3.39
CA THR A 178 3.51 23.97 -4.73
C THR A 178 2.30 23.67 -5.61
N PHE A 179 1.97 24.61 -6.50
CA PHE A 179 0.92 24.42 -7.50
C PHE A 179 1.17 23.16 -8.35
N VAL A 180 2.43 22.93 -8.74
CA VAL A 180 2.83 21.76 -9.54
C VAL A 180 2.50 20.44 -8.84
N ALA A 181 2.91 20.27 -7.58
CA ALA A 181 2.62 19.04 -6.83
C ALA A 181 1.11 18.81 -6.66
N SER A 182 0.35 19.87 -6.36
CA SER A 182 -1.11 19.79 -6.26
C SER A 182 -1.78 19.43 -7.58
N SER A 183 -1.38 20.06 -8.70
CA SER A 183 -1.93 19.73 -10.03
C SER A 183 -1.62 18.29 -10.43
N MET A 184 -0.43 17.78 -10.11
CA MET A 184 -0.07 16.38 -10.38
C MET A 184 -0.92 15.40 -9.57
N LEU A 185 -1.19 15.69 -8.29
CA LEU A 185 -2.07 14.88 -7.45
C LEU A 185 -3.50 14.84 -8.00
N VAL A 186 -4.08 16.01 -8.29
CA VAL A 186 -5.42 16.13 -8.87
C VAL A 186 -5.52 15.36 -10.19
N GLY A 187 -4.53 15.51 -11.07
CA GLY A 187 -4.46 14.76 -12.32
C GLY A 187 -4.38 13.24 -12.09
N ALA A 188 -3.56 12.78 -11.13
CA ALA A 188 -3.49 11.37 -10.76
C ALA A 188 -4.81 10.84 -10.17
N GLY A 189 -5.52 11.66 -9.37
CA GLY A 189 -6.84 11.34 -8.83
C GLY A 189 -7.86 11.08 -9.94
N PHE A 190 -8.00 12.01 -10.90
CA PHE A 190 -8.90 11.83 -12.04
C PHE A 190 -8.54 10.61 -12.89
N LEU A 191 -7.25 10.39 -13.17
CA LEU A 191 -6.82 9.21 -13.92
C LEU A 191 -7.23 7.90 -13.22
N ASN A 192 -7.13 7.84 -11.89
CA ASN A 192 -7.56 6.67 -11.12
C ASN A 192 -9.09 6.54 -11.03
N LEU A 193 -9.86 7.63 -10.99
CA LEU A 193 -11.32 7.58 -11.11
C LEU A 193 -11.77 7.00 -12.46
N VAL A 194 -11.07 7.33 -13.54
CA VAL A 194 -11.31 6.71 -14.85
C VAL A 194 -10.99 5.20 -14.82
N ARG A 195 -9.99 4.74 -14.05
CA ARG A 195 -9.78 3.29 -13.85
C ARG A 195 -10.99 2.63 -13.20
N VAL A 196 -11.57 3.25 -12.16
CA VAL A 196 -12.79 2.75 -11.50
C VAL A 196 -13.95 2.66 -12.49
N ALA A 197 -14.17 3.68 -13.31
CA ALA A 197 -15.23 3.69 -14.32
C ALA A 197 -15.08 2.54 -15.34
N ARG A 198 -13.85 2.11 -15.64
CA ARG A 198 -13.55 0.98 -16.53
C ARG A 198 -13.86 -0.40 -15.93
N TRP A 199 -14.21 -0.48 -14.64
CA TRP A 199 -14.42 -1.74 -13.92
C TRP A 199 -15.89 -2.11 -13.68
N LYS A 200 -16.84 -1.40 -14.31
CA LYS A 200 -18.26 -1.80 -14.33
C LYS A 200 -18.90 -1.86 -12.93
N VAL A 201 -18.56 -0.90 -12.07
CA VAL A 201 -19.02 -0.82 -10.65
C VAL A 201 -20.53 -1.01 -10.47
N LEU A 202 -21.34 -0.44 -11.37
CA LEU A 202 -22.81 -0.53 -11.27
C LEU A 202 -23.33 -1.97 -11.33
N GLN A 203 -22.63 -2.86 -12.04
CA GLN A 203 -23.03 -4.27 -12.11
C GLN A 203 -22.76 -5.01 -10.80
N THR A 204 -21.88 -4.50 -9.93
CA THR A 204 -21.49 -5.19 -8.70
C THR A 204 -22.34 -4.83 -7.49
N LEU A 205 -23.29 -3.88 -7.62
CA LEU A 205 -24.08 -3.35 -6.49
C LEU A 205 -24.88 -4.41 -5.72
N SER A 206 -25.27 -5.50 -6.39
CA SER A 206 -25.95 -6.63 -5.75
C SER A 206 -25.03 -7.50 -4.89
N GLU A 207 -23.71 -7.31 -4.98
CA GLU A 207 -22.70 -8.05 -4.22
C GLU A 207 -21.86 -7.07 -3.37
N PRO A 208 -22.21 -6.89 -2.08
CA PRO A 208 -21.54 -5.92 -1.19
C PRO A 208 -20.03 -6.14 -1.09
N LEU A 209 -19.57 -7.40 -1.12
CA LEU A 209 -18.14 -7.74 -1.00
C LEU A 209 -17.32 -7.26 -2.20
N VAL A 210 -17.89 -7.24 -3.40
CA VAL A 210 -17.21 -6.73 -4.60
C VAL A 210 -17.36 -5.21 -4.69
N THR A 211 -18.50 -4.68 -4.27
CA THR A 211 -18.77 -3.23 -4.27
C THR A 211 -17.81 -2.48 -3.34
N ILE A 212 -17.53 -3.01 -2.14
CA ILE A 212 -16.64 -2.32 -1.19
C ILE A 212 -15.21 -2.17 -1.72
N LEU A 213 -14.74 -3.07 -2.60
CA LEU A 213 -13.43 -2.95 -3.27
C LEU A 213 -13.38 -1.75 -4.23
N HIS A 214 -14.50 -1.42 -4.88
CA HIS A 214 -14.60 -0.24 -5.73
C HIS A 214 -14.70 1.04 -4.92
N VAL A 215 -15.50 1.02 -3.85
CA VAL A 215 -15.62 2.17 -2.94
C VAL A 215 -14.27 2.50 -2.32
N GLY A 216 -13.55 1.49 -1.81
CA GLY A 216 -12.22 1.69 -1.24
C GLY A 216 -11.20 2.23 -2.25
N PHE A 217 -11.21 1.73 -3.49
CA PHE A 217 -10.32 2.24 -4.54
C PHE A 217 -10.70 3.67 -4.97
N ALA A 218 -12.00 3.95 -5.13
CA ALA A 218 -12.49 5.27 -5.47
C ALA A 218 -12.15 6.28 -4.38
N TRP A 219 -12.26 5.91 -3.10
CA TRP A 219 -11.85 6.74 -1.98
C TRP A 219 -10.35 7.08 -2.03
N ALA A 220 -9.50 6.12 -2.37
CA ALA A 220 -8.07 6.38 -2.57
C ALA A 220 -7.78 7.31 -3.76
N ALA A 221 -8.58 7.23 -4.83
CA ALA A 221 -8.49 8.15 -5.95
C ALA A 221 -8.97 9.57 -5.59
N LEU A 222 -10.06 9.68 -4.85
CA LEU A 222 -10.60 10.95 -4.34
C LEU A 222 -9.65 11.61 -3.33
N ALA A 223 -8.94 10.83 -2.51
CA ALA A 223 -7.95 11.35 -1.57
C ALA A 223 -6.74 12.04 -2.25
N LEU A 224 -6.57 11.88 -3.56
CA LEU A 224 -5.56 12.60 -4.35
C LEU A 224 -6.06 13.95 -4.90
N ILE A 225 -7.37 14.22 -4.84
CA ILE A 225 -7.99 15.45 -5.34
C ILE A 225 -8.12 16.44 -4.19
#